data_AF-A0A4Z0JP47-F1
#
_entry.id   AF-A0A4Z0JP47-F1
#
_cell.length_a   1.000
_cell.length_b   1.000
_cell.length_c   1.000
_cell.angle_alpha   90.00
_cell.angle_beta   90.00
_cell.angle_gamma   90.00
#
_symmetry.space_group_name_H-M   'P 1'
#
loop_
_entity.id
_entity.type
_entity.pdbx_description
1 polymer ?
#
loop_
_entity_poly.entity_id
_entity_poly.type
_entity_poly.pdbx_seq_one_letter_code
_entity_poly.pdbx_strand_id
1 'polypeptide(L)'
;MTKNIAVVAMNTKKIPYVGGDELIITLDNQKVWYTANTKQIRIPLVIKFGDLIINKFIQRFMKRSKKRDLLKTNYFSKQVARFLGRNEFTQVVFENEHLRTTISHKLEKKHGFVPETSLA
;
A
#
# COMPACT_ATOMS: atom_id res chain seq x y z
N MET A 1 18.27 -13.83 -13.92
CA MET A 1 17.18 -12.86 -14.18
C MET A 1 17.20 -11.85 -13.05
N THR A 2 17.34 -10.56 -13.35
CA THR A 2 17.17 -9.49 -12.37
C THR A 2 15.72 -9.53 -11.89
N LYS A 3 15.51 -9.75 -10.60
CA LYS A 3 14.17 -9.77 -10.01
C LYS A 3 13.69 -8.33 -9.87
N ASN A 4 12.64 -7.94 -10.57
CA ASN A 4 12.02 -6.63 -10.38
C ASN A 4 10.99 -6.74 -9.26
N ILE A 5 11.38 -6.30 -8.06
CA ILE A 5 10.61 -6.51 -6.83
C ILE A 5 9.93 -5.19 -6.46
N ALA A 6 8.60 -5.21 -6.32
CA ALA A 6 7.88 -4.09 -5.73
C ALA A 6 7.60 -4.36 -4.25
N VAL A 7 7.96 -3.41 -3.38
CA VAL A 7 7.67 -3.52 -1.95
C VAL A 7 6.60 -2.50 -1.58
N VAL A 8 5.46 -2.97 -1.06
CA VAL A 8 4.29 -2.14 -0.79
C VAL A 8 4.09 -2.00 0.72
N ALA A 9 4.17 -0.75 1.20
CA ALA A 9 3.99 -0.48 2.62
C ALA A 9 3.43 0.91 2.91
N MET A 10 2.51 0.97 3.86
CA MET A 10 2.02 2.21 4.46
C MET A 10 2.84 2.63 5.68
N ASN A 11 3.61 1.71 6.26
CA ASN A 11 4.57 1.98 7.33
C ASN A 11 5.95 1.40 6.96
N THR A 12 6.84 2.30 6.53
CA THR A 12 8.22 1.97 6.13
C THR A 12 9.10 1.40 7.23
N LYS A 13 8.73 1.54 8.51
CA LYS A 13 9.47 0.92 9.62
C LYS A 13 9.30 -0.61 9.69
N LYS A 14 8.36 -1.16 8.94
CA LYS A 14 8.00 -2.59 8.96
C LYS A 14 8.46 -3.35 7.72
N ILE A 15 9.29 -2.72 6.89
CA ILE A 15 9.74 -3.33 5.64
C ILE A 15 11.13 -3.92 5.88
N PRO A 16 11.34 -5.24 5.72
CA PRO A 16 12.68 -5.81 5.65
C PRO A 16 13.33 -5.40 4.33
N TYR A 17 14.65 -5.24 4.34
CA TYR A 17 15.41 -5.06 3.12
C TYR A 17 15.31 -6.33 2.27
N VAL A 18 14.83 -6.22 1.03
CA VAL A 18 14.59 -7.38 0.15
C VAL A 18 15.73 -7.55 -0.87
N GLY A 19 16.52 -6.50 -1.10
CA GLY A 19 17.76 -6.54 -1.88
C GLY A 19 17.56 -6.54 -3.40
N GLY A 20 18.45 -5.82 -4.12
CA GLY A 20 18.60 -5.80 -5.58
C GLY A 20 17.36 -5.33 -6.37
N ASP A 21 17.41 -4.09 -6.90
CA ASP A 21 16.38 -3.48 -7.76
C ASP A 21 14.95 -3.47 -7.18
N GLU A 22 14.82 -3.19 -5.89
CA GLU A 22 13.54 -3.01 -5.22
C GLU A 22 12.95 -1.61 -5.45
N LEU A 23 11.68 -1.54 -5.86
CA LEU A 23 10.89 -0.32 -5.87
C LEU A 23 9.96 -0.30 -4.65
N ILE A 24 10.20 0.63 -3.72
CA ILE A 24 9.31 0.78 -2.56
C ILE A 24 8.17 1.72 -2.88
N ILE A 25 6.94 1.22 -2.83
CA ILE A 25 5.71 1.98 -2.99
C ILE A 25 5.16 2.32 -1.61
N THR A 26 5.19 3.60 -1.25
CA THR A 26 4.80 4.07 0.08
C THR A 26 4.06 5.41 0.06
N LEU A 27 3.75 5.96 1.22
CA LEU A 27 3.09 7.26 1.39
C LEU A 27 4.12 8.40 1.41
N ASP A 28 3.76 9.56 0.86
CA ASP A 28 4.59 10.76 0.68
C ASP A 28 5.47 11.21 1.85
N ASN A 29 5.09 10.85 3.08
CA ASN A 29 5.75 11.37 4.28
C ASN A 29 6.78 10.39 4.87
N GLN A 30 7.04 9.28 4.18
CA GLN A 30 7.89 8.21 4.67
C GLN A 30 9.09 8.01 3.75
N LYS A 31 10.19 8.71 4.06
CA LYS A 31 11.47 8.51 3.39
C LYS A 31 12.07 7.18 3.84
N VAL A 32 12.38 6.31 2.89
CA VAL A 32 13.15 5.09 3.16
C VAL A 32 14.63 5.40 2.91
N TRP A 33 15.46 5.25 3.94
CA TRP A 33 16.84 5.72 3.92
C TRP A 33 17.81 4.75 3.22
N TYR A 34 17.41 3.49 3.03
CA TYR A 34 18.28 2.41 2.51
C TYR A 34 18.00 2.03 1.04
N THR A 35 17.07 2.70 0.35
CA THR A 35 16.82 2.47 -1.09
C THR A 35 16.86 3.76 -1.90
N ALA A 36 17.39 3.67 -3.13
CA ALA A 36 17.38 4.76 -4.09
C ALA A 36 16.04 4.88 -4.84
N ASN A 37 15.23 3.82 -4.89
CA ASN A 37 14.02 3.73 -5.73
C ASN A 37 12.75 3.70 -4.88
N THR A 38 12.16 4.87 -4.66
CA THR A 38 10.88 5.01 -3.94
C THR A 38 9.81 5.66 -4.81
N LYS A 39 8.64 5.03 -4.88
CA LYS A 39 7.42 5.60 -5.45
C LYS A 39 6.49 6.04 -4.33
N GLN A 40 6.28 7.34 -4.21
CA GLN A 40 5.38 7.91 -3.22
C GLN A 40 3.97 8.08 -3.79
N ILE A 41 2.96 7.69 -3.01
CA ILE A 41 1.54 7.84 -3.31
C ILE A 41 0.96 8.96 -2.44
N ARG A 42 0.62 10.06 -3.12
CA ARG A 42 0.02 11.23 -2.49
C ARG A 42 -1.42 11.00 -2.13
N ILE A 43 -1.70 11.09 -0.84
CA ILE A 43 -3.06 11.05 -0.31
C ILE A 43 -3.66 12.47 -0.38
N PRO A 44 -4.72 12.68 -1.18
CA PRO A 44 -5.39 13.97 -1.26
C PRO A 44 -5.94 14.42 0.10
N LEU A 45 -5.96 15.73 0.34
CA LEU A 45 -6.54 16.34 1.55
C LEU A 45 -7.98 15.89 1.79
N VAL A 46 -8.80 15.80 0.74
CA VAL A 46 -10.19 15.34 0.83
C VAL A 46 -10.32 13.94 1.43
N ILE A 47 -9.38 13.03 1.14
CA ILE A 47 -9.36 11.68 1.71
C ILE A 47 -8.99 11.73 3.20
N LYS A 48 -8.01 12.56 3.57
CA LYS A 48 -7.61 12.76 4.97
C LYS A 48 -8.76 13.33 5.81
N PHE A 49 -9.49 14.32 5.29
CA PHE A 49 -10.66 14.88 5.97
C PHE A 49 -11.82 13.89 6.07
N GLY A 50 -12.08 13.13 5.00
CA GLY A 50 -13.09 12.08 5.04
C GLY A 50 -12.80 11.02 6.12
N ASP A 51 -11.54 10.62 6.28
CA ASP A 51 -11.15 9.69 7.35
C ASP A 51 -11.38 10.28 8.74
N LEU A 52 -11.15 11.58 8.94
CA LEU A 52 -11.45 12.24 10.21
C LEU A 52 -12.94 12.19 10.54
N ILE A 53 -13.80 12.45 9.55
CA ILE A 53 -15.26 12.41 9.71
C ILE A 53 -15.73 10.99 10.04
N ILE A 54 -15.28 9.99 9.27
CA ILE A 54 -15.65 8.59 9.48
C ILE A 54 -15.17 8.11 10.86
N ASN A 55 -13.95 8.45 11.26
CA ASN A 55 -13.45 8.07 12.58
C ASN A 55 -14.30 8.66 13.72
N LYS A 56 -14.70 9.93 13.61
CA LYS A 56 -15.63 10.55 14.59
C LYS A 56 -16.97 9.85 14.62
N PHE A 57 -17.52 9.49 13.46
CA PHE A 57 -18.76 8.73 13.37
C PHE A 57 -18.64 7.35 14.03
N ILE A 58 -17.58 6.61 13.71
CA ILE A 58 -17.31 5.28 14.29
C ILE A 58 -17.17 5.35 15.82
N GLN A 59 -16.44 6.34 16.33
CA GLN A 59 -16.28 6.53 17.77
C GLN A 59 -17.63 6.82 18.44
N ARG A 60 -18.43 7.71 17.85
CA ARG A 60 -19.70 8.15 18.43
C ARG A 60 -20.79 7.07 18.38
N PHE A 61 -20.91 6.36 17.27
CA PHE A 61 -22.03 5.43 17.03
C PHE A 61 -21.67 3.97 17.29
N MET A 62 -20.44 3.55 16.98
CA MET A 62 -20.03 2.15 17.18
C MET A 62 -19.25 1.93 18.48
N LYS A 63 -18.99 2.98 19.27
CA LYS A 63 -18.20 2.94 20.52
C LYS A 63 -16.86 2.21 20.39
N ARG A 64 -16.26 2.21 19.20
CA ARG A 64 -14.94 1.62 18.94
C ARG A 64 -13.88 2.70 19.03
N SER A 65 -12.84 2.46 19.83
CA SER A 65 -11.76 3.43 20.09
C SER A 65 -10.66 3.44 19.03
N LYS A 66 -10.50 2.35 18.27
CA LYS A 66 -9.38 2.22 17.32
C LYS A 66 -9.63 3.06 16.06
N LYS A 67 -8.82 4.10 15.89
CA LYS A 67 -8.77 4.90 14.65
C LYS A 67 -8.45 3.98 13.46
N ARG A 68 -9.27 4.04 12.42
CA ARG A 68 -9.06 3.32 11.17
C ARG A 68 -8.98 4.33 10.04
N ASP A 69 -7.83 4.41 9.37
CA ASP A 69 -7.63 5.26 8.20
C ASP A 69 -8.22 4.54 6.94
N LEU A 70 -9.53 4.29 6.94
CA LEU A 70 -10.21 3.43 5.96
C LEU A 70 -10.12 3.99 4.54
N LEU A 71 -10.39 5.28 4.35
CA LEU A 71 -10.37 5.92 3.04
C LEU A 71 -8.94 6.02 2.53
N LYS A 72 -7.99 6.37 3.40
CA LYS A 72 -6.57 6.41 3.07
C LYS A 72 -6.07 5.04 2.62
N THR A 73 -6.35 3.96 3.36
CA THR A 73 -5.94 2.61 2.98
C THR A 73 -6.58 2.21 1.65
N ASN A 74 -7.89 2.43 1.47
CA ASN A 74 -8.56 2.07 0.22
C ASN A 74 -8.04 2.89 -0.98
N TYR A 75 -7.79 4.19 -0.80
CA TYR A 75 -7.21 5.04 -1.82
C TYR A 75 -5.81 4.57 -2.20
N PHE A 76 -4.96 4.33 -1.19
CA PHE A 76 -3.61 3.82 -1.38
C PHE A 76 -3.62 2.51 -2.16
N SER A 77 -4.35 1.49 -1.70
CA SER A 77 -4.44 0.19 -2.36
C SER A 77 -4.95 0.29 -3.81
N LYS A 78 -5.86 1.22 -4.10
CA LYS A 78 -6.34 1.48 -5.47
C LYS A 78 -5.24 2.03 -6.37
N GLN A 79 -4.43 2.95 -5.87
CA GLN A 79 -3.34 3.54 -6.65
C GLN A 79 -2.18 2.55 -6.82
N VAL A 80 -1.86 1.77 -5.79
CA VAL A 80 -0.87 0.68 -5.89
C VAL A 80 -1.31 -0.33 -6.94
N ALA A 81 -2.54 -0.85 -6.88
CA ALA A 81 -3.03 -1.82 -7.87
C ALA A 81 -2.95 -1.27 -9.31
N ARG A 82 -3.31 0.00 -9.51
CA ARG A 82 -3.18 0.66 -10.83
C ARG A 82 -1.73 0.76 -11.30
N PHE A 83 -0.81 1.02 -10.38
CA PHE A 83 0.60 1.13 -10.69
C PHE A 83 1.20 -0.24 -10.99
N LEU A 84 0.97 -1.23 -10.13
CA LEU A 84 1.40 -2.62 -10.34
C LEU A 84 0.82 -3.18 -11.65
N GLY A 85 -0.45 -2.94 -11.96
CA GLY A 85 -1.07 -3.42 -13.22
C GLY A 85 -0.59 -2.72 -14.49
N ARG A 86 0.33 -1.74 -14.40
CA ARG A 86 0.95 -1.06 -15.55
C ARG A 86 2.44 -1.38 -15.70
N ASN A 87 3.03 -2.08 -14.74
CA ASN A 87 4.45 -2.36 -14.70
C ASN A 87 4.66 -3.85 -14.48
N GLU A 88 5.66 -4.43 -15.10
CA GLU A 88 5.97 -5.86 -14.95
C GLU A 88 6.87 -6.06 -13.72
N PHE A 89 6.26 -6.51 -12.62
CA PHE A 89 6.96 -6.94 -11.42
C PHE A 89 6.90 -8.46 -11.31
N THR A 90 8.04 -9.08 -11.04
CA THR A 90 8.12 -10.53 -10.84
C THR A 90 7.58 -10.92 -9.47
N GLN A 91 7.80 -10.06 -8.47
CA GLN A 91 7.39 -10.30 -7.10
C GLN A 91 6.92 -9.00 -6.43
N VAL A 92 5.91 -9.12 -5.57
CA VAL A 92 5.40 -8.03 -4.74
C VAL A 92 5.44 -8.43 -3.27
N VAL A 93 6.18 -7.67 -2.46
CA VAL A 93 6.29 -7.89 -1.01
C VAL A 93 5.39 -6.89 -0.29
N PHE A 94 4.54 -7.37 0.61
CA PHE A 94 3.58 -6.53 1.33
C PHE A 94 3.91 -6.42 2.82
N GLU A 95 3.78 -5.22 3.38
CA GLU A 95 3.93 -4.95 4.82
C GLU A 95 3.03 -5.81 5.72
N ASN A 96 1.86 -6.22 5.23
CA ASN A 96 0.92 -7.04 5.99
C ASN A 96 -0.11 -7.74 5.07
N GLU A 97 -0.76 -8.76 5.62
CA GLU A 97 -1.82 -9.52 4.96
C GLU A 97 -3.01 -8.68 4.49
N HIS A 98 -3.38 -7.62 5.23
CA HIS A 98 -4.51 -6.78 4.86
C HIS A 98 -4.24 -6.03 3.55
N LEU A 99 -3.02 -5.51 3.36
CA LEU A 99 -2.62 -4.88 2.11
C LEU A 99 -2.52 -5.90 0.97
N ARG A 100 -1.90 -7.06 1.23
CA ARG A 100 -1.76 -8.14 0.24
C ARG A 100 -3.11 -8.53 -0.33
N THR A 101 -4.03 -8.97 0.53
CA THR A 101 -5.39 -9.39 0.14
C THR A 101 -6.16 -8.30 -0.59
N THR A 102 -6.13 -7.06 -0.08
CA THR A 102 -6.86 -5.93 -0.67
C THR A 102 -6.34 -5.55 -2.06
N ILE A 103 -5.01 -5.59 -2.26
CA ILE A 103 -4.38 -5.19 -3.52
C ILE A 103 -4.45 -6.32 -4.54
N SER A 104 -4.19 -7.57 -4.16
CA SER A 104 -4.33 -8.74 -5.03
C SER A 104 -5.74 -8.86 -5.59
N HIS A 105 -6.78 -8.73 -4.75
CA HIS A 105 -8.17 -8.76 -5.21
C HIS A 105 -8.48 -7.62 -6.21
N LYS A 106 -7.91 -6.42 -6.00
CA LYS A 106 -8.08 -5.30 -6.95
C LYS A 106 -7.33 -5.53 -8.26
N LEU A 107 -6.17 -6.18 -8.21
CA LEU A 107 -5.37 -6.54 -9.38
C LEU A 107 -6.09 -7.59 -10.22
N GLU A 108 -6.52 -8.69 -9.60
CA GLU A 108 -7.29 -9.75 -10.25
C GLU A 108 -8.53 -9.19 -10.94
N LYS A 109 -9.35 -8.41 -10.22
CA LYS A 109 -10.58 -7.82 -10.75
C LYS A 109 -10.37 -6.90 -11.95
N LYS A 110 -9.23 -6.22 -12.05
CA LYS A 110 -9.03 -5.14 -13.01
C LYS A 110 -8.03 -5.47 -14.13
N HIS A 111 -7.09 -6.35 -13.85
CA HIS A 111 -5.94 -6.64 -14.71
C HIS A 111 -5.82 -8.14 -15.02
N GLY A 112 -6.62 -9.02 -14.39
CA GLY A 112 -6.62 -10.45 -14.67
C GLY A 112 -5.33 -11.18 -14.29
N PHE A 113 -4.43 -10.52 -13.55
CA PHE A 113 -3.11 -11.03 -13.20
C PHE A 113 -2.75 -10.62 -11.77
N VAL A 114 -2.09 -11.53 -11.05
CA VAL A 114 -1.53 -11.30 -9.72
C VAL A 114 -0.08 -11.81 -9.73
N PRO A 115 0.93 -10.96 -9.53
CA PRO A 115 2.33 -11.39 -9.43
C PRO A 115 2.57 -12.22 -8.17
N GLU A 116 3.71 -12.89 -8.07
CA GLU A 116 4.08 -13.63 -6.86
C GLU A 116 4.07 -12.70 -5.65
N THR A 117 3.39 -13.09 -4.56
CA THR A 117 3.23 -12.24 -3.37
C THR A 117 3.87 -12.87 -2.15
N SER A 118 4.59 -12.06 -1.36
CA SER A 118 5.09 -12.46 -0.03
C SER A 118 4.83 -11.38 1.01
N LEU A 119 4.96 -11.74 2.29
CA LEU A 119 4.96 -10.77 3.38
C LEU A 119 6.38 -10.31 3.71
N ALA A 120 6.46 -9.06 4.12
CA ALA A 120 7.60 -8.41 4.77
C ALA A 120 7.74 -8.85 6.24
#